data_AF-W9IX18-F1
#
_entry.id   AF-W9IX18-F1
#
_cell.length_a   1.000
_cell.length_b   1.000
_cell.length_c   1.000
_cell.angle_alpha   90.00
_cell.angle_beta   90.00
_cell.angle_gamma   90.00
#
_symmetry.space_group_name_H-M   'P 1'
#
loop_
_entity.id
_entity.type
_entity.pdbx_description
1 polymer ?
#
loop_
_entity_poly.entity_id
_entity_poly.type
_entity_poly.pdbx_seq_one_letter_code
_entity_poly.pdbx_strand_id
1 'polypeptide(L)'
;MTTEDDEFLKQYNSKPPAAGALSEDDFERIMEVFEDTAAEQTPFAAVDNTVAAYDMMVPALHELGSPAILQHAKPVYEYWKSRRQEAGNKPLHPTLKFETHQETDDTDPFVCFRRREARQTRKTRARDNKIAETLKKLRRELEDGRQLVLVAYEREMLKRELMSMDRALFEERARLKETKLRLGIKGEDEDLVNQKPQKRKPAEPPVIRQPTGAHLRQPVRSDGRTLDADLVLLSDKLAEKENELRLDIEMKVQNHRKWNHNHIDLTGEPLSPVKEQGTEVKFRQAKTQYLMTPPASTSSEMEVDTHIPDATQVDKREAPVFQFSAGSNEPSKGSQPSFRRRIGRLNRLWIDRRGMVTPPPEHGEMSDRWRYDSDSDDDEPPVYEVDPFDTRALKFRATIPLNPYMFRGRPAVPPDAVVAAQAQAGNRVLPSPAAAQAAAHAHAQAHAQAAAQAHLAMKAQAKAAAVAQAQAQAAQTVP
;
A
#
# COMPACT_ATOMS: atom_id res chain seq x y z
N MET A 1 -36.44 3.56 -16.18
CA MET A 1 -37.71 3.50 -16.93
C MET A 1 -38.19 4.90 -17.29
N THR A 2 -38.61 5.15 -18.53
CA THR A 2 -39.27 6.39 -19.00
C THR A 2 -40.81 6.26 -18.94
N THR A 3 -41.55 7.35 -19.17
CA THR A 3 -43.03 7.32 -19.21
C THR A 3 -43.56 6.34 -20.27
N GLU A 4 -42.90 6.29 -21.44
CA GLU A 4 -43.28 5.38 -22.53
C GLU A 4 -43.00 3.92 -22.16
N ASP A 5 -41.91 3.66 -21.42
CA ASP A 5 -41.60 2.33 -20.90
C ASP A 5 -42.64 1.88 -19.86
N ASP A 6 -43.10 2.78 -18.99
CA ASP A 6 -44.16 2.50 -17.99
C ASP A 6 -45.50 2.19 -18.67
N GLU A 7 -45.87 2.96 -19.71
CA GLU A 7 -47.05 2.68 -20.51
C GLU A 7 -46.97 1.31 -21.22
N PHE A 8 -45.82 0.98 -21.81
CA PHE A 8 -45.57 -0.34 -22.39
C PHE A 8 -45.70 -1.44 -21.34
N LEU A 9 -45.06 -1.29 -20.18
CA LEU A 9 -45.07 -2.30 -19.12
C LEU A 9 -46.48 -2.54 -18.57
N LYS A 10 -47.27 -1.47 -18.38
CA LYS A 10 -48.68 -1.57 -17.98
C LYS A 10 -49.53 -2.29 -19.03
N GLN A 11 -49.34 -1.96 -20.31
CA GLN A 11 -50.06 -2.63 -21.40
C GLN A 11 -49.67 -4.11 -21.51
N TYR A 12 -48.38 -4.42 -21.41
CA TYR A 12 -47.86 -5.78 -21.44
C TYR A 12 -48.40 -6.61 -20.27
N ASN A 13 -48.37 -6.06 -19.06
CA ASN A 13 -48.86 -6.71 -17.84
C ASN A 13 -50.39 -6.80 -17.75
N SER A 14 -51.14 -6.13 -18.63
CA SER A 14 -52.61 -6.29 -18.70
C SER A 14 -53.03 -7.70 -19.14
N LYS A 15 -52.13 -8.42 -19.83
CA LYS A 15 -52.29 -9.82 -20.25
C LYS A 15 -51.02 -10.60 -19.93
N PRO A 16 -50.78 -10.91 -18.64
CA PRO A 16 -49.52 -11.50 -18.23
C PRO A 16 -49.38 -12.91 -18.84
N PRO A 17 -48.18 -13.29 -19.30
CA PRO A 17 -47.90 -14.66 -19.71
C PRO A 17 -47.92 -15.62 -18.51
N ALA A 18 -47.75 -16.92 -18.77
CA ALA A 18 -47.82 -17.96 -17.75
C ALA A 18 -46.78 -17.80 -16.61
N ALA A 19 -45.68 -17.07 -16.84
CA ALA A 19 -44.68 -16.71 -15.82
C ALA A 19 -45.17 -15.68 -14.79
N GLY A 20 -46.31 -15.03 -15.01
CA GLY A 20 -46.79 -13.93 -14.18
C GLY A 20 -46.55 -12.56 -14.82
N ALA A 21 -46.77 -11.50 -14.04
CA ALA A 21 -46.50 -10.13 -14.46
C ALA A 21 -45.00 -9.83 -14.37
N LEU A 22 -44.50 -9.01 -15.30
CA LEU A 22 -43.11 -8.54 -15.31
C LEU A 22 -42.97 -7.38 -14.31
N SER A 23 -42.04 -7.48 -13.37
CA SER A 23 -41.73 -6.39 -12.45
C SER A 23 -40.95 -5.27 -13.14
N GLU A 24 -41.00 -4.06 -12.60
CA GLU A 24 -40.20 -2.92 -13.09
C GLU A 24 -38.69 -3.24 -13.02
N ASP A 25 -38.22 -3.80 -11.89
CA ASP A 25 -36.82 -4.17 -11.70
C ASP A 25 -36.34 -5.21 -12.73
N ASP A 26 -37.15 -6.23 -13.03
CA ASP A 26 -36.80 -7.25 -14.03
C ASP A 26 -36.86 -6.68 -15.45
N PHE A 27 -37.78 -5.77 -15.74
CA PHE A 27 -37.82 -5.05 -17.02
C PHE A 27 -36.53 -4.22 -17.21
N GLU A 28 -36.13 -3.46 -16.19
CA GLU A 28 -34.91 -2.63 -16.26
C GLU A 28 -33.65 -3.48 -16.43
N ARG A 29 -33.55 -4.62 -15.73
CA ARG A 29 -32.44 -5.58 -15.91
C ARG A 29 -32.36 -6.15 -17.33
N ILE A 30 -33.51 -6.46 -17.94
CA ILE A 30 -33.55 -6.92 -19.34
C ILE A 30 -33.06 -5.81 -20.27
N MET A 31 -33.55 -4.58 -20.07
CA MET A 31 -33.16 -3.42 -20.88
C MET A 31 -31.67 -3.10 -20.76
N GLU A 32 -31.10 -3.20 -19.54
CA GLU A 32 -29.66 -3.03 -19.28
C GLU A 32 -28.83 -4.04 -20.08
N VAL A 33 -29.20 -5.33 -20.03
CA VAL A 33 -28.53 -6.37 -20.83
C VAL A 33 -28.58 -6.07 -22.32
N PHE A 34 -29.71 -5.56 -22.83
CA PHE A 34 -29.84 -5.21 -24.24
C PHE A 34 -28.97 -4.01 -24.63
N GLU A 35 -28.95 -2.96 -23.81
CA GLU A 35 -28.10 -1.80 -24.02
C GLU A 35 -26.61 -2.16 -23.99
N ASP A 36 -26.17 -2.92 -22.99
CA ASP A 36 -24.77 -3.33 -22.82
C ASP A 36 -24.32 -4.24 -23.97
N THR A 37 -25.13 -5.25 -24.30
CA THR A 37 -24.80 -6.17 -25.41
C THR A 37 -24.77 -5.42 -26.74
N ALA A 38 -25.68 -4.48 -26.98
CA ALA A 38 -25.68 -3.69 -28.20
C ALA A 38 -24.47 -2.73 -28.29
N ALA A 39 -24.06 -2.15 -27.15
CA ALA A 39 -22.88 -1.30 -27.08
C ALA A 39 -21.58 -2.06 -27.39
N GLU A 40 -21.47 -3.32 -26.93
CA GLU A 40 -20.30 -4.17 -27.18
C GLU A 40 -20.30 -4.77 -28.60
N GLN A 41 -21.42 -5.34 -29.03
CA GLN A 41 -21.50 -6.09 -30.29
C GLN A 41 -21.68 -5.19 -31.52
N THR A 42 -22.35 -4.05 -31.37
CA THR A 42 -22.67 -3.12 -32.46
C THR A 42 -22.28 -1.68 -32.12
N PRO A 43 -21.00 -1.39 -31.85
CA PRO A 43 -20.55 -0.07 -31.38
C PRO A 43 -20.77 1.05 -32.41
N PHE A 44 -20.86 0.71 -33.70
CA PHE A 44 -21.06 1.65 -34.80
C PHE A 44 -22.49 1.66 -35.36
N ALA A 45 -23.47 1.09 -34.63
CA ALA A 45 -24.87 0.94 -35.07
C ALA A 45 -25.51 2.26 -35.54
N ALA A 46 -25.10 3.40 -34.97
CA ALA A 46 -25.60 4.72 -35.35
C ALA A 46 -25.15 5.18 -36.76
N VAL A 47 -24.11 4.54 -37.33
CA VAL A 47 -23.56 4.88 -38.66
C VAL A 47 -24.08 3.93 -39.73
N ASP A 48 -24.06 2.63 -39.45
CA ASP A 48 -24.39 1.57 -40.42
C ASP A 48 -25.81 1.02 -40.27
N ASN A 49 -26.54 1.44 -39.23
CA ASN A 49 -27.87 0.94 -38.86
C ASN A 49 -27.92 -0.55 -38.55
N THR A 50 -26.80 -1.15 -38.13
CA THR A 50 -26.76 -2.54 -37.68
C THR A 50 -27.55 -2.70 -36.38
N VAL A 51 -28.44 -3.69 -36.34
CA VAL A 51 -29.22 -4.03 -35.14
C VAL A 51 -28.68 -5.32 -34.53
N ALA A 52 -28.34 -5.27 -33.23
CA ALA A 52 -27.94 -6.47 -32.50
C ALA A 52 -29.09 -7.49 -32.45
N ALA A 53 -28.83 -8.71 -32.91
CA ALA A 53 -29.81 -9.78 -32.93
C ALA A 53 -30.10 -10.31 -31.52
N TYR A 54 -31.35 -10.70 -31.26
CA TYR A 54 -31.77 -11.25 -29.97
C TYR A 54 -30.91 -12.43 -29.51
N ASP A 55 -30.51 -13.31 -30.42
CA ASP A 55 -29.69 -14.50 -30.10
C ASP A 55 -28.34 -14.14 -29.48
N MET A 56 -27.80 -12.96 -29.77
CA MET A 56 -26.55 -12.47 -29.18
C MET A 56 -26.73 -12.02 -27.71
N MET A 57 -27.95 -11.72 -27.30
CA MET A 57 -28.29 -11.22 -25.96
C MET A 57 -28.71 -12.35 -25.01
N VAL A 58 -29.15 -13.49 -25.56
CA VAL A 58 -29.58 -14.68 -24.80
C VAL A 58 -28.53 -15.12 -23.76
N PRO A 59 -27.21 -15.18 -24.05
CA PRO A 59 -26.21 -15.56 -23.05
C PRO A 59 -26.22 -14.66 -21.81
N ALA A 60 -26.22 -13.34 -22.00
CA ALA A 60 -26.24 -12.37 -20.90
C ALA A 60 -27.58 -12.39 -20.13
N LEU A 61 -28.70 -12.66 -20.82
CA LEU A 61 -29.99 -12.86 -20.15
C LEU A 61 -30.01 -14.11 -19.25
N HIS A 62 -29.30 -15.17 -19.62
CA HIS A 62 -29.16 -16.36 -18.77
C HIS A 62 -28.37 -16.07 -17.48
N GLU A 63 -27.43 -15.11 -17.50
CA GLU A 63 -26.65 -14.71 -16.33
C GLU A 63 -27.47 -13.96 -15.28
N LEU A 64 -28.62 -13.38 -15.65
CA LEU A 64 -29.56 -12.74 -14.71
C LEU A 64 -30.19 -13.73 -13.72
N GLY A 65 -30.09 -15.05 -13.96
CA GLY A 65 -30.41 -16.09 -12.99
C GLY A 65 -31.91 -16.31 -12.70
N SER A 66 -32.81 -15.60 -13.38
CA SER A 66 -34.26 -15.81 -13.26
C SER A 66 -34.83 -16.47 -14.53
N PRO A 67 -35.37 -17.69 -14.45
CA PRO A 67 -35.94 -18.36 -15.62
C PRO A 67 -37.23 -17.69 -16.14
N ALA A 68 -37.91 -16.90 -15.29
CA ALA A 68 -39.09 -16.13 -15.69
C ALA A 68 -38.72 -14.99 -16.66
N ILE A 69 -37.55 -14.37 -16.49
CA ILE A 69 -37.06 -13.25 -17.32
C ILE A 69 -37.02 -13.63 -18.80
N LEU A 70 -36.59 -14.85 -19.13
CA LEU A 70 -36.50 -15.32 -20.52
C LEU A 70 -37.85 -15.40 -21.23
N GLN A 71 -38.94 -15.62 -20.50
CA GLN A 71 -40.29 -15.64 -21.07
C GLN A 71 -40.76 -14.23 -21.47
N HIS A 72 -40.24 -13.21 -20.81
CA HIS A 72 -40.55 -11.81 -21.07
C HIS A 72 -39.56 -11.13 -22.03
N ALA A 73 -38.33 -11.66 -22.12
CA ALA A 73 -37.23 -11.03 -22.84
C ALA A 73 -37.50 -10.81 -24.33
N LYS A 74 -38.18 -11.74 -25.02
CA LYS A 74 -38.45 -11.59 -26.46
C LYS A 74 -39.43 -10.45 -26.78
N PRO A 75 -40.60 -10.33 -26.11
CA PRO A 75 -41.45 -9.13 -26.23
C PRO A 75 -40.73 -7.82 -25.87
N VAL A 76 -39.94 -7.82 -24.80
CA VAL A 76 -39.17 -6.63 -24.38
C VAL A 76 -38.11 -6.27 -25.42
N TYR A 77 -37.49 -7.26 -26.08
CA TYR A 77 -36.52 -7.02 -27.15
C TYR A 77 -37.14 -6.31 -28.35
N GLU A 78 -38.34 -6.72 -28.79
CA GLU A 78 -39.01 -6.03 -29.91
C GLU A 78 -39.35 -4.58 -29.54
N TYR A 79 -39.79 -4.34 -28.30
CA TYR A 79 -39.98 -2.99 -27.78
C TYR A 79 -38.67 -2.19 -27.79
N TRP A 80 -37.63 -2.68 -27.11
CA TRP A 80 -36.31 -2.06 -27.07
C TRP A 80 -35.74 -1.75 -28.46
N LYS A 81 -35.85 -2.71 -29.39
CA LYS A 81 -35.38 -2.58 -30.76
C LYS A 81 -36.09 -1.46 -31.50
N SER A 82 -37.42 -1.36 -31.35
CA SER A 82 -38.20 -0.27 -31.96
C SER A 82 -37.75 1.09 -31.44
N ARG A 83 -37.57 1.21 -30.11
CA ARG A 83 -37.07 2.41 -29.45
C ARG A 83 -35.67 2.81 -29.94
N ARG A 84 -34.78 1.83 -30.10
CA ARG A 84 -33.42 2.06 -30.61
C ARG A 84 -33.44 2.55 -32.05
N GLN A 85 -34.29 1.98 -32.89
CA GLN A 85 -34.42 2.41 -34.27
C GLN A 85 -35.00 3.83 -34.38
N GLU A 86 -36.00 4.17 -33.56
CA GLU A 86 -36.54 5.54 -33.46
C GLU A 86 -35.48 6.56 -33.03
N ALA A 87 -34.58 6.16 -32.12
CA ALA A 87 -33.43 6.96 -31.68
C ALA A 87 -32.27 7.00 -32.71
N GLY A 88 -32.43 6.43 -33.91
CA GLY A 88 -31.37 6.35 -34.92
C GLY A 88 -30.20 5.47 -34.48
N ASN A 89 -30.50 4.38 -33.78
CA ASN A 89 -29.57 3.40 -33.19
C ASN A 89 -28.57 3.98 -32.16
N LYS A 90 -28.83 5.19 -31.65
CA LYS A 90 -28.11 5.79 -30.53
C LYS A 90 -28.60 5.21 -29.19
N PRO A 91 -27.82 5.35 -28.10
CA PRO A 91 -28.29 4.98 -26.77
C PRO A 91 -29.64 5.63 -26.45
N LEU A 92 -30.55 4.89 -25.80
CA LEU A 92 -31.88 5.39 -25.45
C LEU A 92 -31.81 6.50 -24.39
N HIS A 93 -30.87 6.38 -23.47
CA HIS A 93 -30.64 7.39 -22.47
C HIS A 93 -29.87 8.58 -23.07
N PRO A 94 -30.29 9.82 -22.79
CA PRO A 94 -29.50 11.00 -23.13
C PRO A 94 -28.10 10.88 -22.53
N THR A 95 -27.09 10.89 -23.40
CA THR A 95 -25.68 10.84 -22.99
C THR A 95 -25.02 12.20 -23.13
N LEU A 96 -23.99 12.40 -22.31
CA LEU A 96 -23.11 13.56 -22.45
C LEU A 96 -22.38 13.49 -23.80
N LYS A 97 -22.29 14.62 -24.51
CA LYS A 97 -21.49 14.70 -25.72
C LYS A 97 -20.01 14.75 -25.34
N PHE A 98 -19.32 13.63 -25.55
CA PHE A 98 -17.87 13.55 -25.45
C PHE A 98 -17.21 14.02 -26.75
N GLU A 99 -15.96 14.44 -26.65
CA GLU A 99 -15.15 14.82 -27.80
C GLU A 99 -14.84 13.62 -28.68
N THR A 100 -15.21 13.70 -29.96
CA THR A 100 -14.94 12.70 -30.98
C THR A 100 -13.79 13.12 -31.89
N HIS A 101 -13.68 14.41 -32.21
CA HIS A 101 -12.63 14.94 -33.07
C HIS A 101 -12.24 16.37 -32.67
N GLN A 102 -10.94 16.58 -32.44
CA GLN A 102 -10.41 17.78 -31.81
C GLN A 102 -10.72 19.08 -32.57
N GLU A 103 -10.69 19.05 -33.90
CA GLU A 103 -10.88 20.24 -34.73
C GLU A 103 -12.36 20.59 -34.95
N THR A 104 -13.26 19.60 -35.02
CA THR A 104 -14.69 19.82 -35.29
C THR A 104 -15.50 20.09 -34.04
N ASP A 105 -15.07 19.54 -32.90
CA ASP A 105 -15.76 19.65 -31.62
C ASP A 105 -15.26 20.86 -30.80
N ASP A 106 -14.32 21.66 -31.30
CA ASP A 106 -13.72 22.76 -30.54
C ASP A 106 -14.72 23.87 -30.21
N THR A 107 -15.62 24.16 -31.16
CA THR A 107 -16.61 25.25 -31.09
C THR A 107 -17.96 24.83 -30.52
N ASP A 108 -18.18 23.53 -30.28
CA ASP A 108 -19.47 23.03 -29.79
C ASP A 108 -19.58 23.17 -28.25
N PRO A 109 -20.51 23.99 -27.72
CA PRO A 109 -20.67 24.21 -26.28
C PRO A 109 -21.17 22.98 -25.51
N PHE A 110 -21.73 21.96 -26.17
CA PHE A 110 -22.21 20.75 -25.52
C PHE A 110 -21.10 19.69 -25.29
N VAL A 111 -19.91 19.90 -25.86
CA VAL A 111 -18.77 18.97 -25.71
C VAL A 111 -18.11 19.16 -24.35
N CYS A 112 -18.16 18.11 -23.53
CA CYS A 112 -17.64 18.12 -22.16
C CYS A 112 -16.64 16.99 -21.90
N PHE A 113 -15.89 17.11 -20.79
CA PHE A 113 -14.93 16.10 -20.31
C PHE A 113 -13.85 15.70 -21.33
N ARG A 114 -13.27 16.68 -22.03
CA ARG A 114 -12.18 16.49 -23.00
C ARG A 114 -10.98 15.77 -22.36
N ARG A 115 -10.45 14.76 -23.04
CA ARG A 115 -9.30 13.98 -22.57
C ARG A 115 -8.01 14.58 -23.12
N ARG A 116 -7.20 15.18 -22.25
CA ARG A 116 -5.88 15.78 -22.56
C ARG A 116 -4.79 15.21 -21.65
N GLU A 117 -4.79 13.88 -21.51
CA GLU A 117 -3.84 13.18 -20.66
C GLU A 117 -2.41 13.26 -21.24
N ALA A 118 -1.44 13.63 -20.41
CA ALA A 118 -0.04 13.70 -20.81
C ALA A 118 0.52 12.29 -20.99
N ARG A 119 1.01 11.97 -22.19
CA ARG A 119 1.64 10.69 -22.48
C ARG A 119 3.01 10.64 -21.82
N GLN A 120 3.11 9.90 -20.71
CA GLN A 120 4.38 9.74 -19.99
C GLN A 120 5.28 8.72 -20.68
N THR A 121 6.59 8.99 -20.69
CA THR A 121 7.61 8.04 -21.14
C THR A 121 7.76 6.88 -20.16
N ARG A 122 8.14 5.72 -20.70
CA ARG A 122 8.40 4.53 -19.88
C ARG A 122 9.55 4.79 -18.91
N LYS A 123 9.48 4.16 -17.74
CA LYS A 123 10.56 4.18 -16.76
C LYS A 123 11.61 3.11 -17.10
N THR A 124 12.73 3.13 -16.37
CA THR A 124 13.82 2.17 -16.56
C THR A 124 13.43 0.77 -16.09
N ARG A 125 13.97 -0.28 -16.72
CA ARG A 125 13.68 -1.69 -16.38
C ARG A 125 13.92 -2.02 -14.91
N ALA A 126 14.94 -1.43 -14.29
CA ALA A 126 15.22 -1.60 -12.86
C ALA A 126 14.10 -1.02 -11.98
N ARG A 127 13.53 0.12 -12.37
CA ARG A 127 12.39 0.73 -11.67
C ARG A 127 11.12 -0.10 -11.84
N ASP A 128 10.88 -0.59 -13.06
CA ASP A 128 9.72 -1.45 -13.34
C ASP A 128 9.77 -2.75 -12.54
N ASN A 129 10.94 -3.39 -12.39
CA ASN A 129 11.10 -4.57 -11.55
C ASN A 129 10.74 -4.28 -10.07
N LYS A 130 11.20 -3.15 -9.53
CA LYS A 130 10.85 -2.72 -8.16
C LYS A 130 9.36 -2.44 -7.99
N ILE A 131 8.72 -1.81 -8.99
CA ILE A 131 7.27 -1.58 -8.99
C ILE A 131 6.52 -2.90 -9.06
N ALA A 132 6.96 -3.86 -9.88
CA ALA A 132 6.36 -5.18 -9.98
C ALA A 132 6.41 -5.96 -8.66
N GLU A 133 7.53 -5.91 -7.94
CA GLU A 133 7.64 -6.49 -6.58
C GLU A 133 6.68 -5.81 -5.59
N THR A 134 6.59 -4.48 -5.66
CA THR A 134 5.66 -3.70 -4.83
C THR A 134 4.21 -4.05 -5.14
N LEU A 135 3.84 -4.24 -6.41
CA LEU A 135 2.50 -4.68 -6.83
C LEU A 135 2.18 -6.10 -6.36
N LYS A 136 3.15 -7.02 -6.39
CA LYS A 136 2.97 -8.37 -5.82
C LYS A 136 2.69 -8.32 -4.32
N LYS A 137 3.43 -7.48 -3.60
CA LYS A 137 3.19 -7.24 -2.17
C LYS A 137 1.81 -6.62 -1.93
N LEU A 138 1.45 -5.59 -2.68
CA LEU A 138 0.13 -4.94 -2.59
C LEU A 138 -1.01 -5.93 -2.84
N ARG A 139 -0.89 -6.77 -3.87
CA ARG A 139 -1.88 -7.83 -4.15
C ARG A 139 -2.07 -8.77 -2.96
N ARG A 140 -0.98 -9.18 -2.31
CA ARG A 140 -1.05 -10.03 -1.11
C ARG A 140 -1.73 -9.31 0.04
N GLU A 141 -1.38 -8.06 0.29
CA GLU A 141 -2.00 -7.26 1.37
C GLU A 141 -3.50 -7.01 1.11
N LEU A 142 -3.90 -6.83 -0.15
CA LEU A 142 -5.31 -6.73 -0.53
C LEU A 142 -6.06 -8.06 -0.36
N GLU A 143 -5.43 -9.20 -0.65
CA GLU A 143 -6.05 -10.51 -0.40
C GLU A 143 -6.21 -10.75 1.11
N ASP A 144 -5.20 -10.45 1.92
CA ASP A 144 -5.29 -10.54 3.39
C ASP A 144 -6.43 -9.63 3.92
N GLY A 145 -6.56 -8.42 3.37
CA GLY A 145 -7.68 -7.52 3.65
C GLY A 145 -9.04 -8.10 3.26
N ARG A 146 -9.13 -8.72 2.07
CA ARG A 146 -10.33 -9.40 1.58
C ARG A 146 -10.75 -10.54 2.51
N GLN A 147 -9.79 -11.35 2.97
CA GLN A 147 -10.04 -12.44 3.92
C GLN A 147 -10.62 -11.93 5.24
N LEU A 148 -10.11 -10.81 5.77
CA LEU A 148 -10.68 -10.19 6.97
C LEU A 148 -12.13 -9.73 6.78
N VAL A 149 -12.44 -9.16 5.62
CA VAL A 149 -13.82 -8.76 5.28
C VAL A 149 -14.73 -9.99 5.18
N LEU A 150 -14.26 -11.08 4.56
CA LEU A 150 -15.03 -12.33 4.47
C LEU A 150 -15.35 -12.91 5.84
N VAL A 151 -14.35 -13.05 6.72
CA VAL A 151 -14.57 -13.59 8.07
C VAL A 151 -15.46 -12.66 8.91
N ALA A 152 -15.37 -11.34 8.72
CA ALA A 152 -16.27 -10.39 9.35
C ALA A 152 -17.72 -10.55 8.84
N TYR A 153 -17.90 -10.71 7.53
CA TYR A 153 -19.21 -10.99 6.92
C TYR A 153 -19.80 -12.30 7.46
N GLU A 154 -19.04 -13.39 7.45
CA GLU A 154 -19.44 -14.69 8.01
C GLU A 154 -19.85 -14.58 9.48
N ARG A 155 -19.09 -13.81 10.27
CA ARG A 155 -19.44 -13.53 11.67
C ARG A 155 -20.78 -12.82 11.82
N GLU A 156 -21.05 -11.79 11.01
CA GLU A 156 -22.33 -11.07 11.08
C GLU A 156 -23.51 -11.91 10.54
N MET A 157 -23.27 -12.75 9.54
CA MET A 157 -24.24 -13.73 9.05
C MET A 157 -24.62 -14.75 10.13
N LEU A 158 -23.63 -15.33 10.83
CA LEU A 158 -23.86 -16.25 11.94
C LEU A 158 -24.60 -15.57 13.10
N LYS A 159 -24.29 -14.31 13.40
CA LYS A 159 -25.06 -13.55 14.41
C LYS A 159 -26.50 -13.34 13.97
N ARG A 160 -26.74 -13.03 12.70
CA ARG A 160 -28.10 -12.88 12.16
C ARG A 160 -28.87 -14.19 12.26
N GLU A 161 -28.24 -15.31 11.92
CA GLU A 161 -28.82 -16.65 12.05
C GLU A 161 -29.11 -17.00 13.52
N LEU A 162 -28.19 -16.71 14.43
CA LEU A 162 -28.38 -16.88 15.86
C LEU A 162 -29.60 -16.10 16.36
N MET A 163 -29.71 -14.82 16.01
CA MET A 163 -30.86 -13.97 16.41
C MET A 163 -32.17 -14.46 15.78
N SER A 164 -32.13 -14.94 14.54
CA SER A 164 -33.29 -15.52 13.88
C SER A 164 -33.75 -16.81 14.58
N MET A 165 -32.80 -17.66 14.98
CA MET A 165 -33.08 -18.87 15.73
C MET A 165 -33.62 -18.56 17.13
N ASP A 166 -33.00 -17.64 17.85
CA ASP A 166 -33.44 -17.19 19.17
C ASP A 166 -34.88 -16.65 19.14
N ARG A 167 -35.22 -15.87 18.10
CA ARG A 167 -36.58 -15.40 17.86
C ARG A 167 -37.54 -16.57 17.63
N ALA A 168 -37.22 -17.48 16.70
CA ALA A 168 -38.08 -18.63 16.39
C ALA A 168 -38.30 -19.51 17.63
N LEU A 169 -37.23 -19.74 18.40
CA LEU A 169 -37.26 -20.53 19.63
C LEU A 169 -38.14 -19.86 20.69
N PHE A 170 -38.04 -18.53 20.85
CA PHE A 170 -38.91 -17.78 21.75
C PHE A 170 -40.40 -17.89 21.36
N GLU A 171 -40.72 -17.71 20.07
CA GLU A 171 -42.09 -17.82 19.55
C GLU A 171 -42.65 -19.25 19.77
N GLU A 172 -41.87 -20.29 19.50
CA GLU A 172 -42.28 -21.69 19.70
C GLU A 172 -42.43 -22.04 21.20
N ARG A 173 -41.53 -21.56 22.07
CA ARG A 173 -41.70 -21.71 23.52
C ARG A 173 -42.96 -21.03 24.03
N ALA A 174 -43.33 -19.88 23.48
CA ALA A 174 -44.57 -19.19 23.84
C ALA A 174 -45.80 -20.02 23.43
N ARG A 175 -45.84 -20.51 22.18
CA ARG A 175 -46.92 -21.39 21.68
C ARG A 175 -47.05 -22.68 22.47
N LEU A 176 -45.91 -23.32 22.82
CA LEU A 176 -45.89 -24.55 23.59
C LEU A 176 -46.42 -24.32 25.00
N LYS A 177 -46.01 -23.23 25.67
CA LYS A 177 -46.54 -22.86 26.99
C LYS A 177 -48.05 -22.63 26.97
N GLU A 178 -48.55 -21.89 25.98
CA GLU A 178 -49.99 -21.65 25.81
C GLU A 178 -50.77 -22.97 25.62
N THR A 179 -50.27 -23.84 24.73
CA THR A 179 -50.89 -25.14 24.47
C THR A 179 -50.87 -26.04 25.69
N LYS A 180 -49.77 -26.05 26.44
CA LYS A 180 -49.60 -26.83 27.67
C LYS A 180 -50.58 -26.38 28.77
N LEU A 181 -50.75 -25.07 28.93
CA LEU A 181 -51.75 -24.50 29.85
C LEU A 181 -53.17 -24.89 29.44
N ARG A 182 -53.49 -24.81 28.14
CA ARG A 182 -54.80 -25.19 27.59
C ARG A 182 -55.13 -26.68 27.81
N LEU A 183 -54.13 -27.56 27.73
CA LEU A 183 -54.29 -29.01 27.88
C LEU A 183 -54.07 -29.52 29.31
N GLY A 184 -53.64 -28.67 30.24
CA GLY A 184 -53.39 -29.05 31.64
C GLY A 184 -52.19 -29.98 31.87
N ILE A 185 -51.26 -30.06 30.91
CA ILE A 185 -50.09 -30.95 30.97
C ILE A 185 -49.02 -30.36 31.92
N LYS A 186 -48.42 -31.21 32.77
CA LYS A 186 -47.39 -30.81 33.76
C LYS A 186 -46.10 -31.63 33.53
N GLY A 187 -44.92 -31.03 33.78
CA GLY A 187 -43.60 -31.67 33.57
C GLY A 187 -43.04 -31.48 32.16
N GLU A 188 -41.80 -31.92 31.89
CA GLU A 188 -41.11 -31.73 30.58
C GLU A 188 -40.83 -30.24 30.23
N ASP A 189 -40.32 -29.46 31.17
CA ASP A 189 -40.01 -28.03 30.98
C ASP A 189 -38.55 -27.75 30.53
N GLU A 190 -37.77 -28.81 30.31
CA GLU A 190 -36.33 -28.72 29.99
C GLU A 190 -36.03 -27.90 28.74
N ASP A 191 -36.92 -27.96 27.75
CA ASP A 191 -36.77 -27.23 26.47
C ASP A 191 -37.32 -25.79 26.55
N LEU A 192 -38.09 -25.45 27.59
CA LEU A 192 -38.61 -24.10 27.81
C LEU A 192 -37.58 -23.14 28.44
N VAL A 193 -36.47 -23.69 28.93
CA VAL A 193 -35.41 -22.94 29.61
C VAL A 193 -34.10 -23.13 28.86
N ASN A 194 -33.28 -22.07 28.80
CA ASN A 194 -31.94 -22.18 28.25
C ASN A 194 -31.04 -22.97 29.22
N GLN A 195 -30.73 -24.21 28.86
CA GLN A 195 -29.77 -25.01 29.60
C GLN A 195 -28.36 -24.49 29.35
N LYS A 196 -27.56 -24.39 30.42
CA LYS A 196 -26.13 -24.10 30.26
C LYS A 196 -25.51 -25.25 29.47
N PRO A 197 -24.83 -24.99 28.34
CA PRO A 197 -24.19 -26.06 27.59
C PRO A 197 -23.24 -26.79 28.53
N GLN A 198 -23.40 -28.11 28.66
CA GLN A 198 -22.44 -28.92 29.40
C GLN A 198 -21.05 -28.64 28.80
N LYS A 199 -20.08 -28.32 29.66
CA LYS A 199 -18.68 -28.15 29.25
C LYS A 199 -18.21 -29.48 28.65
N ARG A 200 -18.41 -29.67 27.34
CA ARG A 200 -17.74 -30.72 26.59
C ARG A 200 -16.26 -30.37 26.70
N LYS A 201 -15.49 -31.23 27.39
CA LYS A 201 -14.03 -31.13 27.39
C LYS A 201 -13.62 -31.04 25.91
N PRO A 202 -12.84 -30.02 25.49
CA PRO A 202 -12.29 -30.00 24.15
C PRO A 202 -11.68 -31.36 23.89
N ALA A 203 -12.05 -32.00 22.77
CA ALA A 203 -11.49 -33.29 22.42
C ALA A 203 -9.96 -33.14 22.42
N GLU A 204 -9.31 -33.82 23.35
CA GLU A 204 -7.86 -33.89 23.43
C GLU A 204 -7.39 -34.40 22.05
N PRO A 205 -6.54 -33.65 21.32
CA PRO A 205 -5.99 -34.17 20.08
C PRO A 205 -5.35 -35.52 20.38
N PRO A 206 -5.54 -36.56 19.53
CA PRO A 206 -5.18 -37.92 19.87
C PRO A 206 -3.70 -37.98 20.23
N VAL A 207 -3.43 -38.22 21.52
CA VAL A 207 -2.11 -38.53 22.04
C VAL A 207 -1.73 -39.86 21.41
N ILE A 208 -0.84 -39.82 20.41
CA ILE A 208 -0.15 -40.99 19.90
C ILE A 208 0.60 -41.58 21.09
N ARG A 209 0.08 -42.68 21.63
CA ARG A 209 0.74 -43.50 22.65
C ARG A 209 2.06 -43.98 22.06
N GLN A 210 3.18 -43.41 22.50
CA GLN A 210 4.45 -44.10 22.41
C GLN A 210 4.43 -45.27 23.40
N PRO A 211 4.61 -46.53 22.96
CA PRO A 211 4.82 -47.63 23.88
C PRO A 211 6.20 -47.51 24.53
N THR A 212 6.20 -47.55 25.85
CA THR A 212 7.39 -47.80 26.67
C THR A 212 7.89 -49.22 26.40
N GLY A 213 9.16 -49.34 26.00
CA GLY A 213 9.92 -50.59 26.11
C GLY A 213 10.47 -51.15 24.80
N ALA A 214 11.52 -50.53 24.27
CA ALA A 214 12.55 -51.22 23.52
C ALA A 214 13.85 -50.42 23.62
N HIS A 215 14.86 -50.99 24.29
CA HIS A 215 16.24 -50.51 24.24
C HIS A 215 16.72 -50.56 22.78
N LEU A 216 16.61 -49.46 22.06
CA LEU A 216 17.26 -49.29 20.76
C LEU A 216 18.56 -48.51 21.00
N ARG A 217 19.67 -49.24 20.90
CA ARG A 217 21.02 -48.69 20.77
C ARG A 217 21.01 -47.52 19.81
N GLN A 218 21.49 -46.39 20.29
CA GLN A 218 21.81 -45.22 19.49
C GLN A 218 22.84 -45.63 18.41
N PRO A 219 22.60 -45.34 17.13
CA PRO A 219 23.55 -45.70 16.08
C PRO A 219 24.78 -44.80 16.22
N VAL A 220 25.82 -45.35 16.83
CA VAL A 220 27.17 -44.78 16.77
C VAL A 220 27.58 -44.80 15.31
N ARG A 221 27.80 -43.61 14.72
CA ARG A 221 28.45 -43.51 13.40
C ARG A 221 29.83 -44.13 13.51
N SER A 222 30.30 -44.76 12.44
CA SER A 222 31.57 -45.51 12.36
C SER A 222 32.85 -44.73 12.70
N ASP A 223 32.75 -43.46 13.08
CA ASP A 223 33.86 -42.55 13.39
C ASP A 223 33.89 -42.06 14.85
N GLY A 224 33.05 -42.63 15.75
CA GLY A 224 33.21 -42.50 17.21
C GLY A 224 33.00 -41.10 17.83
N ARG A 225 32.57 -40.08 17.07
CA ARG A 225 32.33 -38.72 17.59
C ARG A 225 30.89 -38.53 18.09
N THR A 226 30.73 -37.93 19.27
CA THR A 226 29.45 -37.55 19.88
C THR A 226 28.86 -36.32 19.18
N LEU A 227 27.52 -36.23 19.05
CA LEU A 227 26.81 -35.13 18.38
C LEU A 227 27.08 -33.74 19.00
N ASP A 228 27.58 -33.69 20.24
CA ASP A 228 27.98 -32.44 20.91
C ASP A 228 29.24 -31.81 20.31
N ALA A 229 30.03 -32.56 19.52
CA ALA A 229 31.25 -32.05 18.89
C ALA A 229 30.99 -31.13 17.68
N ASP A 230 29.75 -31.04 17.20
CA ASP A 230 29.34 -30.25 16.02
C ASP A 230 28.53 -28.98 16.36
N LEU A 231 28.33 -28.68 17.65
CA LEU A 231 27.66 -27.46 18.11
C LEU A 231 28.65 -26.30 18.17
N VAL A 232 28.53 -25.35 17.24
CA VAL A 232 29.31 -24.10 17.26
C VAL A 232 28.95 -23.29 18.49
N LEU A 233 29.90 -23.07 19.41
CA LEU A 233 29.68 -22.28 20.61
C LEU A 233 29.39 -20.82 20.27
N LEU A 234 28.48 -20.19 21.03
CA LEU A 234 28.15 -18.76 20.86
C LEU A 234 29.36 -17.85 21.06
N SER A 235 30.30 -18.24 21.92
CA SER A 235 31.59 -17.55 22.10
C SER A 235 32.39 -17.48 20.81
N ASP A 236 32.39 -18.57 20.04
CA ASP A 236 33.20 -18.71 18.84
C ASP A 236 32.61 -17.85 17.71
N LYS A 237 31.27 -17.78 17.61
CA LYS A 237 30.58 -16.86 16.70
C LYS A 237 30.80 -15.39 17.05
N LEU A 238 30.84 -15.03 18.33
CA LEU A 238 31.12 -13.66 18.75
C LEU A 238 32.58 -13.29 18.47
N ALA A 239 33.52 -14.20 18.72
CA ALA A 239 34.93 -14.01 18.40
C ALA A 239 35.17 -13.92 16.88
N GLU A 240 34.47 -14.72 16.08
CA GLU A 240 34.49 -14.63 14.61
C GLU A 240 34.00 -13.26 14.13
N LYS A 241 32.90 -12.74 14.69
CA LYS A 241 32.39 -11.40 14.38
C LYS A 241 33.35 -10.29 14.79
N GLU A 242 34.02 -10.42 15.93
CA GLU A 242 35.03 -9.46 16.38
C GLU A 242 36.28 -9.48 15.48
N ASN A 243 36.70 -10.66 15.03
CA ASN A 243 37.82 -10.83 14.10
C ASN A 243 37.48 -10.30 12.70
N GLU A 244 36.27 -10.54 12.19
CA GLU A 244 35.77 -9.94 10.94
C GLU A 244 35.81 -8.41 11.01
N LEU A 245 35.35 -7.83 12.13
CA LEU A 245 35.37 -6.39 12.34
C LEU A 245 36.82 -5.84 12.40
N ARG A 246 37.72 -6.53 13.10
CA ARG A 246 39.14 -6.14 13.13
C ARG A 246 39.77 -6.18 11.73
N LEU A 247 39.49 -7.22 10.94
CA LEU A 247 39.99 -7.35 9.58
C LEU A 247 39.44 -6.24 8.66
N ASP A 248 38.16 -5.88 8.79
CA ASP A 248 37.58 -4.75 8.03
C ASP A 248 38.22 -3.41 8.41
N ILE A 249 38.47 -3.18 9.70
CA ILE A 249 39.18 -2.00 10.18
C ILE A 249 40.61 -1.98 9.62
N GLU A 250 41.35 -3.08 9.70
CA GLU A 250 42.72 -3.15 9.21
C GLU A 250 42.79 -2.98 7.68
N MET A 251 41.85 -3.58 6.94
CA MET A 251 41.71 -3.38 5.50
C MET A 251 41.42 -1.91 5.17
N LYS A 252 40.52 -1.25 5.91
CA LYS A 252 40.24 0.19 5.73
C LYS A 252 41.45 1.06 6.05
N VAL A 253 42.19 0.75 7.11
CA VAL A 253 43.44 1.44 7.45
C VAL A 253 44.49 1.26 6.35
N GLN A 254 44.66 0.05 5.82
CA GLN A 254 45.57 -0.22 4.70
C GLN A 254 45.13 0.50 3.42
N ASN A 255 43.84 0.50 3.10
CA ASN A 255 43.30 1.24 1.96
C ASN A 255 43.50 2.75 2.12
N HIS A 256 43.29 3.29 3.32
CA HIS A 256 43.52 4.69 3.62
C HIS A 256 45.02 5.06 3.55
N ARG A 257 45.91 4.17 4.01
CA ARG A 257 47.37 4.34 3.85
C ARG A 257 47.80 4.31 2.39
N LYS A 258 47.23 3.41 1.57
CA LYS A 258 47.47 3.37 0.11
C LYS A 258 46.93 4.62 -0.57
N TRP A 259 45.75 5.09 -0.18
CA TRP A 259 45.13 6.32 -0.68
C TRP A 259 46.01 7.54 -0.35
N ASN A 260 46.60 7.59 0.86
CA ASN A 260 47.50 8.64 1.30
C ASN A 260 48.96 8.48 0.85
N HIS A 261 49.33 7.42 0.14
CA HIS A 261 50.74 7.08 -0.13
C HIS A 261 51.51 8.19 -0.87
N ASN A 262 50.81 9.01 -1.66
CA ASN A 262 51.37 10.14 -2.41
C ASN A 262 50.86 11.50 -1.92
N HIS A 263 50.17 11.54 -0.78
CA HIS A 263 49.63 12.78 -0.22
C HIS A 263 50.60 13.36 0.81
N ILE A 264 51.08 14.57 0.57
CA ILE A 264 51.93 15.32 1.51
C ILE A 264 51.00 16.19 2.35
N ASP A 265 50.91 15.88 3.65
CA ASP A 265 50.14 16.67 4.60
C ASP A 265 50.90 17.98 4.90
N LEU A 266 50.32 19.10 4.47
CA LEU A 266 50.85 20.45 4.69
C LEU A 266 50.30 21.09 5.99
N THR A 267 49.51 20.36 6.78
CA THR A 267 48.99 20.87 8.05
C THR A 267 50.03 20.66 9.16
N GLY A 268 50.62 21.77 9.61
CA GLY A 268 51.71 21.76 10.61
C GLY A 268 51.25 21.67 12.07
N GLU A 269 49.96 21.53 12.33
CA GLU A 269 49.40 21.55 13.68
C GLU A 269 48.63 20.25 13.98
N PRO A 270 48.91 19.57 15.11
CA PRO A 270 48.12 18.42 15.52
C PRO A 270 46.66 18.85 15.70
N LEU A 271 45.75 18.18 15.00
CA LEU A 271 44.31 18.37 15.14
C LEU A 271 43.94 18.44 16.62
N SER A 272 43.37 19.57 17.05
CA SER A 272 42.91 19.75 18.43
C SER A 272 42.03 18.57 18.82
N PRO A 273 42.21 17.96 20.02
CA PRO A 273 41.37 16.86 20.45
C PRO A 273 39.91 17.23 20.23
N VAL A 274 39.16 16.38 19.53
CA VAL A 274 37.72 16.55 19.39
C VAL A 274 37.21 16.74 20.81
N LYS A 275 36.70 17.94 21.12
CA LYS A 275 35.99 18.16 22.39
C LYS A 275 34.91 17.10 22.40
N GLU A 276 35.10 16.06 23.22
CA GLU A 276 34.04 15.12 23.52
C GLU A 276 32.89 16.00 23.98
N GLN A 277 31.87 16.13 23.14
CA GLN A 277 30.62 16.72 23.55
C GLN A 277 30.15 15.79 24.65
N GLY A 278 30.41 16.22 25.90
CA GLY A 278 30.09 15.49 27.08
C GLY A 278 28.66 14.98 26.98
N THR A 279 28.45 13.82 27.57
CA THR A 279 27.22 13.04 27.72
C THR A 279 26.07 13.79 28.42
N GLU A 280 26.00 15.11 28.30
CA GLU A 280 24.97 16.01 28.80
C GLU A 280 24.05 16.52 27.68
N VAL A 281 23.48 15.61 26.92
CA VAL A 281 22.32 15.94 26.08
C VAL A 281 21.07 15.40 26.73
N LYS A 282 20.43 16.21 27.58
CA LYS A 282 19.09 15.85 28.08
C LYS A 282 17.99 16.76 27.54
N PHE A 283 18.19 18.05 27.31
CA PHE A 283 17.18 18.89 26.65
C PHE A 283 17.71 19.45 25.32
N ARG A 284 16.90 19.35 24.26
CA ARG A 284 17.17 19.90 22.93
C ARG A 284 16.26 21.13 22.72
N GLN A 285 16.83 22.25 22.29
CA GLN A 285 16.07 23.46 21.95
C GLN A 285 15.22 23.24 20.69
N ALA A 286 14.04 23.84 20.65
CA ALA A 286 13.11 23.70 19.53
C ALA A 286 13.57 24.54 18.32
N LYS A 287 14.03 23.88 17.25
CA LYS A 287 14.30 24.56 15.97
C LYS A 287 12.99 24.68 15.19
N THR A 288 12.42 25.87 15.10
CA THR A 288 11.31 26.17 14.19
C THR A 288 11.90 26.38 12.80
N GLN A 289 11.61 25.47 11.89
CA GLN A 289 11.84 25.68 10.47
C GLN A 289 10.48 25.97 9.85
N TYR A 290 10.29 27.17 9.31
CA TYR A 290 9.15 27.46 8.45
C TYR A 290 9.25 26.56 7.22
N LEU A 291 8.57 25.43 7.26
CA LEU A 291 8.28 24.66 6.07
C LEU A 291 7.26 25.51 5.31
N MET A 292 7.74 26.25 4.30
CA MET A 292 6.87 26.88 3.31
C MET A 292 5.80 25.86 2.90
N THR A 293 4.55 26.33 2.82
CA THR A 293 3.37 25.57 2.39
C THR A 293 3.80 24.54 1.34
N PRO A 294 3.50 23.24 1.53
CA PRO A 294 4.03 22.21 0.64
C PRO A 294 3.72 22.62 -0.80
N PRO A 295 4.73 22.77 -1.67
CA PRO A 295 4.49 23.23 -3.03
C PRO A 295 3.48 22.28 -3.68
N ALA A 296 2.46 22.86 -4.30
CA ALA A 296 1.51 22.10 -5.09
C ALA A 296 2.29 21.20 -6.06
N SER A 297 1.92 19.93 -6.10
CA SER A 297 2.62 18.93 -6.89
C SER A 297 2.54 19.27 -8.38
N THR A 298 3.57 19.93 -8.90
CA THR A 298 3.85 20.03 -10.33
C THR A 298 5.21 19.41 -10.59
N SER A 299 5.18 18.31 -11.32
CA SER A 299 6.30 17.67 -11.97
C SER A 299 7.00 18.61 -12.96
N SER A 300 8.31 18.83 -12.80
CA SER A 300 9.24 18.88 -13.93
C SER A 300 10.67 18.72 -13.46
N GLU A 301 11.39 17.89 -14.21
CA GLU A 301 12.84 17.76 -14.21
C GLU A 301 13.48 19.08 -14.70
N MET A 302 14.46 19.57 -13.95
CA MET A 302 15.64 20.26 -14.46
C MET A 302 16.73 20.07 -13.41
N GLU A 303 17.52 19.02 -13.58
CA GLU A 303 18.77 18.81 -12.85
C GLU A 303 19.83 19.68 -13.53
N VAL A 304 19.91 20.94 -13.11
CA VAL A 304 21.09 21.78 -13.36
C VAL A 304 22.03 21.52 -12.19
N ASP A 305 23.14 20.87 -12.51
CA ASP A 305 24.31 20.71 -11.66
C ASP A 305 24.68 22.04 -11.02
N THR A 306 24.39 22.16 -9.72
CA THR A 306 24.94 23.22 -8.88
C THR A 306 25.43 22.56 -7.61
N HIS A 307 26.72 22.25 -7.59
CA HIS A 307 27.48 21.97 -6.38
C HIS A 307 27.08 22.93 -5.24
N ILE A 308 26.34 22.44 -4.26
CA ILE A 308 26.25 23.07 -2.94
C ILE A 308 27.37 22.42 -2.12
N PRO A 309 28.50 23.12 -1.87
CA PRO A 309 29.54 22.59 -1.03
C PRO A 309 28.99 22.36 0.37
N ASP A 310 29.42 21.25 0.97
CA ASP A 310 29.20 20.93 2.37
C ASP A 310 29.63 22.15 3.20
N ALA A 311 28.66 22.82 3.81
CA ALA A 311 28.93 23.96 4.69
C ALA A 311 29.53 23.39 5.98
N THR A 312 30.84 23.22 5.90
CA THR A 312 31.80 23.33 6.98
C THR A 312 31.23 24.13 8.16
N GLN A 313 31.29 23.53 9.35
CA GLN A 313 31.12 24.26 10.61
C GLN A 313 32.24 25.28 10.72
N VAL A 314 32.01 26.48 10.19
CA VAL A 314 32.88 27.64 10.38
C VAL A 314 32.23 28.51 11.43
N ASP A 315 32.96 28.66 12.53
CA ASP A 315 32.85 29.63 13.61
C ASP A 315 31.45 29.97 14.15
N LYS A 316 31.27 29.52 15.39
CA LYS A 316 30.42 30.18 16.38
C LYS A 316 30.89 31.63 16.53
N ARG A 317 30.33 32.53 15.71
CA ARG A 317 30.52 33.98 15.89
C ARG A 317 29.98 34.35 17.26
N GLU A 318 30.87 34.73 18.16
CA GLU A 318 30.51 35.47 19.37
C GLU A 318 29.70 36.70 18.94
N ALA A 319 28.61 36.96 19.66
CA ALA A 319 27.72 38.07 19.36
C ALA A 319 28.51 39.39 19.39
N PRO A 320 28.32 40.30 18.41
CA PRO A 320 28.97 41.60 18.46
C PRO A 320 28.40 42.40 19.63
N VAL A 321 29.31 43.04 20.38
CA VAL A 321 29.05 43.84 21.60
C VAL A 321 28.32 45.18 21.32
N PHE A 322 27.88 45.43 20.08
CA PHE A 322 27.14 46.66 19.72
C PHE A 322 25.85 46.34 18.99
N GLN A 323 24.74 46.73 19.61
CA GLN A 323 23.37 46.61 19.11
C GLN A 323 22.90 48.00 18.68
N PHE A 324 22.63 48.19 17.37
CA PHE A 324 22.07 49.44 16.86
C PHE A 324 20.54 49.37 17.02
N SER A 325 19.96 50.17 17.93
CA SER A 325 18.52 50.21 18.15
C SER A 325 17.85 51.20 17.19
N ALA A 326 17.46 50.73 16.01
CA ALA A 326 16.48 51.42 15.20
C ALA A 326 15.07 50.91 15.58
N GLY A 327 14.42 51.58 16.53
CA GLY A 327 12.97 51.70 16.60
C GLY A 327 12.10 50.44 16.76
N SER A 328 12.64 49.31 17.24
CA SER A 328 11.84 48.13 17.57
C SER A 328 11.93 47.89 19.09
N ASN A 329 10.91 48.35 19.81
CA ASN A 329 10.59 47.83 21.14
C ASN A 329 9.94 46.44 20.94
N GLU A 330 10.71 45.46 20.45
CA GLU A 330 10.25 44.07 20.56
C GLU A 330 10.39 43.62 22.02
N PRO A 331 9.30 43.18 22.68
CA PRO A 331 9.41 42.60 24.01
C PRO A 331 10.33 41.37 23.94
N SER A 332 11.16 41.21 24.97
CA SER A 332 12.11 40.10 25.08
C SER A 332 11.45 38.77 24.72
N LYS A 333 11.89 38.15 23.61
CA LYS A 333 11.39 36.83 23.19
C LYS A 333 11.51 35.87 24.37
N GLY A 334 10.38 35.33 24.81
CA GLY A 334 10.32 34.34 25.86
C GLY A 334 11.30 33.20 25.61
N SER A 335 11.82 32.60 26.68
CA SER A 335 12.80 31.51 26.61
C SER A 335 12.36 30.43 25.63
N GLN A 336 13.17 30.17 24.60
CA GLN A 336 12.87 29.19 23.56
C GLN A 336 12.56 27.82 24.18
N PRO A 337 11.44 27.18 23.80
CA PRO A 337 11.04 25.94 24.44
C PRO A 337 12.07 24.84 24.18
N SER A 338 12.31 24.02 25.20
CA SER A 338 13.24 22.90 25.13
C SER A 338 12.58 21.59 25.54
N PHE A 339 12.97 20.52 24.86
CA PHE A 339 12.33 19.21 24.95
C PHE A 339 13.31 18.11 25.30
N ARG A 340 12.88 17.17 26.15
CA ARG A 340 13.62 15.94 26.46
C ARG A 340 12.77 14.72 26.19
N ARG A 341 13.29 13.78 25.40
CA ARG A 341 12.68 12.47 25.18
C ARG A 341 13.14 11.48 26.26
N ARG A 342 12.21 10.82 26.93
CA ARG A 342 12.47 9.68 27.84
C ARG A 342 11.61 8.50 27.45
N ILE A 343 12.14 7.29 27.58
CA ILE A 343 11.40 6.04 27.32
C ILE A 343 11.31 5.29 28.64
N GLY A 344 10.09 5.10 29.15
CA GLY A 344 9.81 4.37 30.38
C GLY A 344 9.65 2.86 30.15
N ARG A 345 9.31 2.14 31.22
CA ARG A 345 8.94 0.71 31.15
C ARG A 345 7.78 0.51 30.17
N LEU A 346 7.72 -0.64 29.49
CA LEU A 346 6.74 -0.96 28.44
C LEU A 346 6.81 -0.03 27.20
N ASN A 347 8.00 0.51 26.88
CA ASN A 347 8.22 1.42 25.73
C ASN A 347 7.37 2.70 25.74
N ARG A 348 6.85 3.12 26.90
CA ARG A 348 6.05 4.34 27.01
C ARG A 348 6.92 5.59 26.80
N LEU A 349 6.57 6.41 25.82
CA LEU A 349 7.28 7.65 25.51
C LEU A 349 6.84 8.81 26.43
N TRP A 350 7.81 9.52 27.00
CA TRP A 350 7.63 10.74 27.79
C TRP A 350 8.40 11.89 27.14
N ILE A 351 7.76 13.05 27.03
CA ILE A 351 8.38 14.28 26.51
C ILE A 351 8.28 15.36 27.57
N ASP A 352 9.40 15.71 28.18
CA ASP A 352 9.45 16.82 29.16
C ASP A 352 9.59 18.14 28.40
N ARG A 353 8.87 19.17 28.85
CA ARG A 353 8.85 20.50 28.24
C ARG A 353 9.34 21.55 29.25
N ARG A 354 10.18 22.49 28.82
CA ARG A 354 10.59 23.68 29.59
C ARG A 354 10.48 24.92 28.70
N GLY A 355 10.14 26.08 29.29
CA GLY A 355 10.05 27.35 28.57
C GLY A 355 8.76 27.56 27.75
N MET A 356 7.67 26.82 28.05
CA MET A 356 6.37 27.07 27.42
C MET A 356 5.63 28.18 28.18
N VAL A 357 5.16 29.20 27.46
CA VAL A 357 4.28 30.24 28.03
C VAL A 357 2.84 29.71 28.06
N THR A 358 2.15 29.90 29.19
CA THR A 358 0.71 29.56 29.31
C THR A 358 -0.10 30.60 28.50
N PRO A 359 -1.00 30.19 27.59
CA PRO A 359 -1.79 31.15 26.83
C PRO A 359 -2.63 32.03 27.78
N PRO A 360 -2.74 33.35 27.51
CA PRO A 360 -3.64 34.22 28.27
C PRO A 360 -5.08 33.69 28.20
N PRO A 361 -5.92 33.95 29.21
CA PRO A 361 -7.36 33.66 29.14
C PRO A 361 -7.97 34.43 27.96
N GLU A 362 -8.70 33.71 27.09
CA GLU A 362 -9.39 34.27 25.92
C GLU A 362 -10.42 35.33 26.37
N HIS A 363 -10.02 36.59 26.42
CA HIS A 363 -10.91 37.74 26.48
C HIS A 363 -10.54 38.63 25.30
N GLY A 364 -11.36 38.57 24.24
CA GLY A 364 -11.35 39.59 23.18
C GLY A 364 -10.79 39.19 21.81
N GLU A 365 -10.79 37.91 21.41
CA GLU A 365 -10.57 37.59 19.99
C GLU A 365 -11.81 38.02 19.20
N MET A 366 -11.72 39.17 18.52
CA MET A 366 -12.70 39.57 17.51
C MET A 366 -12.82 38.43 16.50
N SER A 367 -13.99 37.82 16.44
CA SER A 367 -14.27 36.77 15.48
C SER A 367 -14.13 37.32 14.05
N ASP A 368 -13.25 36.73 13.25
CA ASP A 368 -13.07 36.98 11.80
C ASP A 368 -14.35 36.80 10.95
N ARG A 369 -15.48 36.47 11.59
CA ARG A 369 -16.80 36.29 11.00
C ARG A 369 -17.29 37.49 10.19
N TRP A 370 -16.83 38.71 10.50
CA TRP A 370 -17.25 39.94 9.82
C TRP A 370 -16.13 40.58 8.98
N ARG A 371 -15.00 39.88 8.80
CA ARG A 371 -13.79 40.39 8.13
C ARG A 371 -14.01 40.82 6.67
N TYR A 372 -15.06 40.33 6.04
CA TYR A 372 -15.39 40.60 4.63
C TYR A 372 -16.72 41.32 4.46
N ASP A 373 -17.32 41.82 5.55
CA ASP A 373 -18.64 42.46 5.53
C ASP A 373 -18.55 44.00 5.43
N SER A 374 -17.34 44.57 5.33
CA SER A 374 -17.12 45.99 5.09
C SER A 374 -16.61 46.27 3.67
N ASP A 375 -17.40 46.97 2.86
CA ASP A 375 -17.04 47.45 1.50
C ASP A 375 -16.11 48.70 1.53
N SER A 376 -15.42 48.94 2.66
CA SER A 376 -14.56 50.10 2.87
C SER A 376 -13.10 49.74 2.63
N ASP A 377 -12.51 50.25 1.55
CA ASP A 377 -11.08 50.06 1.20
C ASP A 377 -10.09 50.75 2.16
N ASP A 378 -10.58 51.45 3.19
CA ASP A 378 -9.78 52.27 4.13
C ASP A 378 -9.40 51.54 5.45
N ASP A 379 -9.87 50.30 5.66
CA ASP A 379 -9.59 49.55 6.89
C ASP A 379 -8.27 48.75 6.79
N GLU A 380 -7.23 49.22 7.49
CA GLU A 380 -5.94 48.52 7.56
C GLU A 380 -6.12 47.12 8.20
N PRO A 381 -5.68 46.04 7.52
CA PRO A 381 -5.95 44.68 7.97
C PRO A 381 -5.31 44.43 9.35
N PRO A 382 -6.02 43.80 10.30
CA PRO A 382 -5.49 43.54 11.63
C PRO A 382 -4.23 42.67 11.54
N VAL A 383 -3.12 43.16 12.10
CA VAL A 383 -1.87 42.42 12.20
C VAL A 383 -1.98 41.46 13.39
N TYR A 384 -2.10 40.17 13.10
CA TYR A 384 -2.11 39.14 14.14
C TYR A 384 -0.67 38.87 14.60
N GLU A 385 -0.39 39.02 15.89
CA GLU A 385 0.87 38.55 16.48
C GLU A 385 0.87 37.01 16.51
N VAL A 386 1.63 36.40 15.59
CA VAL A 386 1.75 34.94 15.52
C VAL A 386 2.93 34.51 16.39
N ASP A 387 2.67 33.86 17.53
CA ASP A 387 3.70 33.17 18.31
C ASP A 387 4.21 31.95 17.51
N PRO A 388 5.48 31.92 17.06
CA PRO A 388 6.04 30.81 16.29
C PRO A 388 6.11 29.48 17.07
N PHE A 389 5.91 29.53 18.39
CA PHE A 389 5.92 28.38 19.29
C PHE A 389 4.53 28.02 19.83
N ASP A 390 3.45 28.65 19.32
CA ASP A 390 2.10 28.33 19.73
C ASP A 390 1.75 26.86 19.42
N THR A 391 1.11 26.21 20.40
CA THR A 391 0.70 24.81 20.32
C THR A 391 -0.77 24.62 20.01
N ARG A 392 -1.57 25.68 19.81
CA ARG A 392 -3.00 25.56 19.44
C ARG A 392 -3.20 24.68 18.20
N ALA A 393 -2.43 24.91 17.13
CA ALA A 393 -2.48 24.08 15.92
C ALA A 393 -2.10 22.61 16.18
N LEU A 394 -1.13 22.36 17.07
CA LEU A 394 -0.73 21.01 17.49
C LEU A 394 -1.83 20.33 18.32
N LYS A 395 -2.52 21.06 19.20
CA LYS A 395 -3.65 20.55 19.99
C LYS A 395 -4.83 20.17 19.10
N PHE A 396 -5.20 21.06 18.18
CA PHE A 396 -6.25 20.78 17.19
C PHE A 396 -5.91 19.56 16.33
N ARG A 397 -4.66 19.44 15.88
CA ARG A 397 -4.22 18.28 15.10
C ARG A 397 -4.18 16.99 15.93
N ALA A 398 -3.98 17.07 17.24
CA ALA A 398 -4.05 15.93 18.15
C ALA A 398 -5.49 15.49 18.47
N THR A 399 -6.48 16.36 18.34
CA THR A 399 -7.91 16.00 18.47
C THR A 399 -8.48 15.37 17.20
N ILE A 400 -7.81 15.52 16.06
CA ILE A 400 -8.14 14.77 14.85
C ILE A 400 -7.68 13.31 15.04
N PRO A 401 -8.58 12.31 14.92
CA PRO A 401 -8.22 10.92 15.10
C PRO A 401 -7.12 10.50 14.11
N LEU A 402 -5.99 10.05 14.65
CA LEU A 402 -4.86 9.58 13.86
C LEU A 402 -5.23 8.30 13.11
N ASN A 403 -5.02 8.30 11.80
CA ASN A 403 -5.20 7.14 10.93
C ASN A 403 -4.31 5.96 11.44
N PRO A 404 -4.86 4.75 11.69
CA PRO A 404 -4.14 3.62 12.33
C PRO A 404 -2.85 3.14 11.62
N TYR A 405 -2.56 3.62 10.42
CA TYR A 405 -1.37 3.24 9.63
C TYR A 405 -0.05 3.89 10.10
N MET A 406 -0.08 4.94 10.94
CA MET A 406 1.15 5.68 11.33
C MET A 406 2.04 4.97 12.37
N PHE A 407 1.59 3.88 13.02
CA PHE A 407 2.34 3.22 14.11
C PHE A 407 2.79 1.77 13.83
N ARG A 408 2.67 1.23 12.61
CA ARG A 408 3.20 -0.10 12.24
C ARG A 408 4.73 -0.15 12.03
N GLY A 409 5.48 0.68 12.77
CA GLY A 409 6.95 0.74 12.70
C GLY A 409 7.70 -0.04 13.80
N ARG A 410 7.01 -0.69 14.74
CA ARG A 410 7.67 -1.61 15.70
C ARG A 410 7.02 -3.00 15.63
N PRO A 411 7.74 -4.05 15.22
CA PRO A 411 7.22 -5.40 15.34
C PRO A 411 7.11 -5.77 16.82
N ALA A 412 5.90 -6.05 17.29
CA ALA A 412 5.71 -6.84 18.50
C ALA A 412 6.06 -8.29 18.14
N VAL A 413 7.10 -8.84 18.77
CA VAL A 413 7.46 -10.25 18.60
C VAL A 413 6.34 -11.09 19.23
N PRO A 414 5.67 -12.00 18.48
CA PRO A 414 4.67 -12.90 19.03
C PRO A 414 5.33 -13.91 19.98
N PRO A 415 4.68 -14.30 21.10
CA PRO A 415 5.20 -15.31 22.01
C PRO A 415 5.36 -16.70 21.35
N ASP A 416 4.73 -16.95 20.20
CA ASP A 416 4.85 -18.22 19.46
C ASP A 416 6.10 -18.31 18.58
N ALA A 417 6.76 -17.18 18.26
CA ALA A 417 7.96 -17.17 17.41
C ALA A 417 9.21 -17.68 18.15
N VAL A 418 9.23 -17.67 19.49
CA VAL A 418 10.31 -18.26 20.30
C VAL A 418 10.20 -19.78 20.43
N VAL A 419 8.99 -20.35 20.28
CA VAL A 419 8.77 -21.80 20.38
C VAL A 419 8.97 -22.48 19.01
N ALA A 420 8.54 -21.86 17.92
CA ALA A 420 8.69 -22.42 16.57
C ALA A 420 10.15 -22.41 16.05
N ALA A 421 10.98 -21.45 16.49
CA ALA A 421 12.39 -21.38 16.11
C ALA A 421 13.25 -22.50 16.74
N GLN A 422 12.83 -23.09 17.87
CA GLN A 422 13.52 -24.20 18.52
C GLN A 422 13.20 -25.57 17.89
N ALA A 423 12.06 -25.73 17.22
CA ALA A 423 11.63 -27.02 16.67
C ALA A 423 12.13 -27.32 15.24
N GLN A 424 12.50 -26.29 14.46
CA GLN A 424 12.94 -26.48 13.05
C GLN A 424 14.47 -26.56 12.86
N ALA A 425 15.27 -26.39 13.91
CA ALA A 425 16.73 -26.51 13.83
C ALA A 425 17.24 -27.96 13.81
N GLY A 426 16.37 -28.97 13.92
CA GLY A 426 16.77 -30.35 14.17
C GLY A 426 17.01 -31.25 12.97
N ASN A 427 16.81 -30.85 11.70
CA ASN A 427 16.87 -31.83 10.61
C ASN A 427 17.17 -31.32 9.19
N ARG A 428 18.29 -30.60 8.97
CA ARG A 428 18.86 -30.43 7.62
C ARG A 428 20.38 -30.50 7.64
N VAL A 429 20.91 -31.63 7.21
CA VAL A 429 22.32 -31.79 6.81
C VAL A 429 22.54 -30.94 5.56
N LEU A 430 23.42 -29.94 5.66
CA LEU A 430 23.95 -29.16 4.54
C LEU A 430 25.16 -29.89 3.92
N PRO A 431 25.36 -29.85 2.60
CA PRO A 431 26.55 -30.40 1.96
C PRO A 431 27.81 -29.59 2.30
N SER A 432 28.96 -30.25 2.34
CA SER A 432 30.26 -29.67 2.71
C SER A 432 30.71 -28.51 1.78
N PRO A 433 31.37 -27.46 2.33
CA PRO A 433 31.82 -26.27 1.58
C PRO A 433 32.81 -26.57 0.44
N ALA A 434 33.48 -27.72 0.47
CA ALA A 434 34.48 -28.10 -0.53
C ALA A 434 33.86 -28.41 -1.90
N ALA A 435 32.62 -28.93 -1.93
CA ALA A 435 31.93 -29.26 -3.20
C ALA A 435 31.34 -28.01 -3.88
N ALA A 436 30.93 -27.01 -3.11
CA ALA A 436 30.39 -25.75 -3.63
C ALA A 436 31.49 -24.85 -4.22
N GLN A 437 32.68 -24.85 -3.62
CA GLN A 437 33.83 -24.07 -4.13
C GLN A 437 34.42 -24.68 -5.42
N ALA A 438 34.46 -26.01 -5.55
CA ALA A 438 34.92 -26.66 -6.78
C ALA A 438 33.97 -26.41 -7.97
N ALA A 439 32.65 -26.40 -7.74
CA ALA A 439 31.66 -26.10 -8.77
C ALA A 439 31.67 -24.62 -9.19
N ALA A 440 31.89 -23.69 -8.23
CA ALA A 440 32.00 -22.27 -8.53
C ALA A 440 33.28 -21.92 -9.31
N HIS A 441 34.41 -22.56 -8.99
CA HIS A 441 35.66 -22.38 -9.75
C HIS A 441 35.59 -22.96 -11.16
N ALA A 442 34.98 -24.13 -11.35
CA ALA A 442 34.78 -24.71 -12.68
C ALA A 442 33.86 -23.84 -13.57
N HIS A 443 32.81 -23.25 -12.99
CA HIS A 443 31.89 -22.37 -13.71
C HIS A 443 32.55 -21.02 -14.07
N ALA A 444 33.38 -20.46 -13.18
CA ALA A 444 34.13 -19.25 -13.46
C ALA A 444 35.21 -19.44 -14.53
N GLN A 445 35.90 -20.59 -14.55
CA GLN A 445 36.91 -20.91 -15.57
C GLN A 445 36.28 -21.15 -16.95
N ALA A 446 35.12 -21.82 -17.01
CA ALA A 446 34.37 -22.01 -18.26
C ALA A 446 33.88 -20.67 -18.84
N HIS A 447 33.41 -19.76 -17.98
CA HIS A 447 32.95 -18.44 -18.42
C HIS A 447 34.11 -17.53 -18.88
N ALA A 448 35.29 -17.64 -18.27
CA ALA A 448 36.49 -16.92 -18.68
C ALA A 448 37.05 -17.45 -20.02
N GLN A 449 37.03 -18.78 -20.25
CA GLN A 449 37.44 -19.37 -21.53
C GLN A 449 36.47 -19.03 -22.66
N ALA A 450 35.16 -19.02 -22.40
CA ALA A 450 34.15 -18.60 -23.38
C ALA A 450 34.31 -17.11 -23.76
N ALA A 451 34.59 -16.23 -22.79
CA ALA A 451 34.85 -14.82 -23.05
C ALA A 451 36.15 -14.60 -23.86
N ALA A 452 37.20 -15.36 -23.57
CA ALA A 452 38.46 -15.30 -24.33
C ALA A 452 38.30 -15.78 -25.77
N GLN A 453 37.51 -16.85 -26.01
CA GLN A 453 37.20 -17.34 -27.35
C GLN A 453 36.33 -16.35 -28.14
N ALA A 454 35.35 -15.72 -27.50
CA ALA A 454 34.53 -14.68 -28.13
C ALA A 454 35.37 -13.45 -28.53
N HIS A 455 36.33 -13.04 -27.69
CA HIS A 455 37.23 -11.94 -28.00
C HIS A 455 38.20 -12.27 -29.14
N LEU A 456 38.69 -13.51 -29.22
CA LEU A 456 39.50 -14.01 -30.34
C LEU A 456 38.70 -14.07 -31.65
N ALA A 457 37.43 -14.48 -31.60
CA ALA A 457 36.54 -14.49 -32.75
C ALA A 457 36.24 -13.09 -33.28
N MET A 458 35.98 -12.11 -32.40
CA MET A 458 35.82 -10.71 -32.80
C MET A 458 37.09 -10.14 -33.44
N LYS A 459 38.27 -10.47 -32.90
CA LYS A 459 39.54 -9.99 -33.45
C LYS A 459 39.84 -10.62 -34.82
N ALA A 460 39.45 -11.87 -35.04
CA ALA A 460 39.53 -12.54 -36.34
C ALA A 460 38.57 -11.92 -37.37
N GLN A 461 37.34 -11.61 -36.98
CA GLN A 461 36.37 -10.91 -37.84
C GLN A 461 36.85 -9.50 -38.20
N ALA A 462 37.39 -8.74 -37.24
CA ALA A 462 37.93 -7.41 -37.51
C ALA A 462 39.12 -7.46 -38.48
N LYS A 463 40.00 -8.47 -38.36
CA LYS A 463 41.12 -8.67 -39.28
C LYS A 463 40.64 -9.08 -40.69
N ALA A 464 39.61 -9.92 -40.79
CA ALA A 464 39.01 -10.30 -42.07
C ALA A 464 38.34 -9.10 -42.76
N ALA A 465 37.64 -8.24 -42.00
CA ALA A 465 37.04 -7.01 -42.53
C ALA A 465 38.10 -6.02 -43.04
N ALA A 466 39.22 -5.87 -42.32
CA ALA A 466 40.33 -5.02 -42.75
C ALA A 466 41.01 -5.53 -44.03
N VAL A 467 41.18 -6.84 -44.18
CA VAL A 467 41.73 -7.45 -45.41
C VAL A 467 40.78 -7.29 -46.59
N ALA A 468 39.47 -7.45 -46.37
CA ALA A 468 38.46 -7.22 -47.41
C ALA A 468 38.42 -5.75 -47.86
N GLN A 469 38.55 -4.79 -46.93
CA GLN A 469 38.66 -3.37 -47.26
C GLN A 469 39.95 -3.05 -48.02
N ALA A 470 41.09 -3.64 -47.66
CA ALA A 470 42.35 -3.45 -48.37
C ALA A 470 42.31 -4.04 -49.79
N GLN A 471 41.67 -5.19 -49.99
CA GLN A 471 41.49 -5.80 -51.31
C GLN A 471 40.51 -4.99 -52.18
N ALA A 472 39.45 -4.43 -51.59
CA ALA A 472 38.53 -3.55 -52.30
C ALA A 472 39.19 -2.22 -52.74
N GLN A 473 40.11 -1.68 -51.93
CA GLN A 473 40.87 -0.48 -52.28
C GLN A 473 41.93 -0.75 -53.36
N ALA A 474 42.59 -1.92 -53.33
CA ALA A 474 43.55 -2.31 -54.37
C ALA A 474 42.88 -2.56 -55.74
N ALA A 475 41.62 -2.99 -55.76
CA ALA A 475 40.85 -3.18 -57.00
C ALA A 475 40.36 -1.87 -57.64
N GLN A 476 40.42 -0.73 -56.92
CA GLN A 476 40.08 0.59 -57.43
C GLN A 476 41.30 1.39 -57.92
N THR A 477 42.51 0.84 -57.75
CA THR A 477 43.77 1.45 -58.19
C THR A 477 44.50 0.55 -59.18
N VAL A 478 43.89 0.30 -60.33
CA VAL A 478 44.61 -0.13 -61.54
C VAL A 478 44.08 0.72 -62.69
N PRO A 479 44.94 1.51 -63.38
CA PRO A 479 44.54 2.37 -64.49
C PRO A 479 44.19 1.60 -65.77
#